data_AF-A0A2N3AJ98-F1
#
_entry.id   AF-A0A2N3AJ98-F1
#
_cell.length_a   1.000
_cell.length_b   1.000
_cell.length_c   1.000
_cell.angle_alpha   90.00
_cell.angle_beta   90.00
_cell.angle_gamma   90.00
#
_symmetry.space_group_name_H-M   'P 1'
#
loop_
_entity.id
_entity.type
_entity.pdbx_description
1 polymer ?
#
loop_
_entity_poly.entity_id
_entity_poly.type
_entity_poly.pdbx_seq_one_letter_code
_entity_poly.pdbx_strand_id
1 'polypeptide(L)'
;MCVDNCPFGAISFSHKIQKEILSNISAIVIATGFEPWDPKIKVEYGYGINKNVITATELEKQIYTKGYVFRLSDKKRAKKIAIIQCVGSRDRSIDNPNCSQVCCAYGMKMARFLKEQDSKVEVSIFYMDIQPFGKGFTKFFNECKEDYDIQYLRSTPSQISQDKEGKIKIRYEDPQDGTIKKKYFDLAVLSIALNPGTKFEKLAENLDIWIKDSGFCESPDSMQVIKTSQKGIFAAGTCQGPKGISECIANAENAALEVILFLKTLKNKE
;
A
#
# COMPACT_ATOMS: atom_id res chain seq x y z
N MET A 1 -32.15 19.45 -6.78
CA MET A 1 -32.56 18.39 -5.83
C MET A 1 -31.73 18.35 -4.56
N CYS A 2 -30.38 18.29 -4.57
CA CYS A 2 -29.62 18.35 -3.32
C CYS A 2 -29.70 19.73 -2.64
N VAL A 3 -29.58 20.82 -3.41
CA VAL A 3 -29.71 22.21 -2.92
C VAL A 3 -31.06 22.43 -2.24
N ASP A 4 -32.14 22.11 -2.95
CA ASP A 4 -33.52 22.34 -2.50
C ASP A 4 -33.88 21.54 -1.23
N ASN A 5 -33.22 20.39 -1.03
CA ASN A 5 -33.45 19.51 0.12
C ASN A 5 -32.44 19.71 1.26
N CYS A 6 -31.55 20.71 1.19
CA CYS A 6 -30.57 20.95 2.25
C CYS A 6 -31.19 21.82 3.36
N PRO A 7 -31.50 21.27 4.55
CA PRO A 7 -32.14 22.04 5.63
C PRO A 7 -31.23 23.13 6.21
N PHE A 8 -29.92 23.07 5.93
CA PHE A 8 -28.92 24.02 6.41
C PHE A 8 -28.53 25.06 5.35
N GLY A 9 -29.06 24.99 4.13
CA GLY A 9 -28.69 25.89 3.04
C GLY A 9 -27.20 25.84 2.67
N ALA A 10 -26.49 24.76 3.00
CA ALA A 10 -25.03 24.68 2.90
C ALA A 10 -24.51 24.46 1.47
N ILE A 11 -25.37 24.04 0.53
CA ILE A 11 -24.96 23.67 -0.83
C ILE A 11 -25.04 24.89 -1.74
N SER A 12 -23.88 25.33 -2.23
CA SER A 12 -23.77 26.43 -3.19
C SER A 12 -22.91 26.04 -4.39
N PHE A 13 -23.45 26.24 -5.60
CA PHE A 13 -22.71 26.07 -6.85
C PHE A 13 -21.86 27.28 -7.23
N SER A 14 -22.02 28.40 -6.53
CA SER A 14 -21.28 29.64 -6.79
C SER A 14 -20.01 29.79 -5.94
N HIS A 15 -19.68 28.78 -5.12
CA HIS A 15 -18.48 28.83 -4.30
C HIS A 15 -17.22 28.88 -5.19
N LYS A 16 -16.44 29.96 -5.09
CA LYS A 16 -15.18 30.12 -5.80
C LYS A 16 -14.05 29.58 -4.93
N ILE A 17 -13.07 28.92 -5.56
CA ILE A 17 -11.85 28.50 -4.86
C ILE A 17 -11.16 29.75 -4.30
N GLN A 18 -11.10 29.85 -2.98
CA GLN A 18 -10.32 30.87 -2.31
C GLN A 18 -8.86 30.43 -2.29
N LYS A 19 -7.97 31.31 -2.75
CA LYS A 19 -6.52 31.14 -2.64
C LYS A 19 -6.05 32.09 -1.55
N GLU A 20 -5.57 31.53 -0.44
CA GLU A 20 -4.86 32.28 0.58
C GLU A 20 -3.37 32.16 0.32
N ILE A 21 -2.67 33.30 0.31
CA ILE A 21 -1.22 33.34 0.23
C ILE A 21 -0.70 33.49 1.65
N LEU A 22 -0.07 32.43 2.15
CA LEU A 22 0.61 32.47 3.45
C LEU A 22 1.98 33.12 3.26
N SER A 23 2.25 34.18 4.01
CA SER A 23 3.57 34.82 4.10
C SER A 23 4.27 34.44 5.41
N ASN A 24 5.60 34.59 5.46
CA ASN A 24 6.42 34.39 6.66
C ASN A 24 6.42 32.95 7.22
N ILE A 25 6.49 31.96 6.34
CA ILE A 25 6.65 30.55 6.73
C ILE A 25 8.14 30.26 6.98
N SER A 26 8.48 29.90 8.22
CA SER A 26 9.85 29.55 8.58
C SER A 26 10.20 28.09 8.28
N ALA A 27 9.23 27.17 8.33
CA ALA A 27 9.46 25.74 8.14
C ALA A 27 8.31 25.05 7.41
N ILE A 28 8.62 24.04 6.60
CA ILE A 28 7.67 23.22 5.84
C ILE A 28 7.90 21.76 6.20
N VAL A 29 6.82 21.01 6.47
CA VAL A 29 6.87 19.55 6.63
C VAL A 29 6.07 18.90 5.50
N ILE A 30 6.75 18.07 4.71
CA ILE A 30 6.16 17.30 3.63
C ILE A 30 5.71 15.96 4.18
N ALA A 31 4.40 15.73 4.24
CA ALA A 31 3.79 14.48 4.69
C ALA A 31 2.73 14.00 3.70
N THR A 32 3.01 14.11 2.40
CA THR A 32 2.05 13.84 1.31
C THR A 32 1.73 12.35 1.10
N GLY A 33 2.42 11.48 1.84
CA GLY A 33 2.15 10.05 1.83
C GLY A 33 2.62 9.33 0.57
N PHE A 34 1.83 8.35 0.13
CA PHE A 34 2.10 7.45 -0.98
C PHE A 34 0.85 7.27 -1.84
N GLU A 35 1.02 6.66 -3.01
CA GLU A 35 -0.10 6.15 -3.81
C GLU A 35 0.01 4.66 -4.09
N PRO A 36 -1.10 3.90 -4.11
CA PRO A 36 -1.05 2.49 -4.48
C PRO A 36 -0.63 2.29 -5.94
N TRP A 37 0.29 1.36 -6.18
CA TRP A 37 0.74 1.02 -7.54
C TRP A 37 -0.40 0.44 -8.38
N ASP A 38 -0.51 0.83 -9.66
CA ASP A 38 -1.57 0.37 -10.57
C ASP A 38 -1.30 -1.05 -11.09
N PRO A 39 -2.10 -2.07 -10.66
CA PRO A 39 -1.89 -3.44 -11.08
C PRO A 39 -2.22 -3.72 -12.54
N LYS A 40 -2.81 -2.77 -13.29
CA LYS A 40 -3.00 -2.90 -14.73
C LYS A 40 -1.69 -2.99 -15.51
N ILE A 41 -0.60 -2.46 -14.96
CA ILE A 41 0.73 -2.50 -15.59
C ILE A 41 1.24 -3.95 -15.69
N LYS A 42 0.93 -4.82 -14.70
CA LYS A 42 1.29 -6.25 -14.71
C LYS A 42 0.19 -7.06 -15.38
N VAL A 43 0.13 -6.97 -16.71
CA VAL A 43 -0.95 -7.52 -17.55
C VAL A 43 -1.17 -9.02 -17.31
N GLU A 44 -0.11 -9.78 -17.05
CA GLU A 44 -0.17 -11.21 -16.77
C GLU A 44 -0.97 -11.57 -15.50
N TYR A 45 -1.22 -10.60 -14.62
CA TYR A 45 -2.08 -10.79 -13.44
C TYR A 45 -3.55 -10.45 -13.71
N GLY A 46 -3.83 -9.87 -14.87
CA GLY A 46 -5.19 -9.69 -15.40
C GLY A 46 -6.10 -8.81 -14.55
N TYR A 47 -5.55 -7.91 -13.75
CA TYR A 47 -6.35 -6.91 -13.03
C TYR A 47 -7.07 -5.98 -14.01
N GLY A 48 -8.35 -5.70 -13.75
CA GLY A 48 -9.21 -4.94 -14.67
C GLY A 48 -9.74 -5.73 -15.89
N ILE A 49 -9.18 -6.92 -16.17
CA ILE A 49 -9.66 -7.83 -17.22
C ILE A 49 -10.47 -8.97 -16.57
N ASN A 50 -9.88 -9.62 -15.57
CA ASN A 50 -10.49 -10.68 -14.79
C ASN A 50 -11.30 -10.06 -13.64
N LYS A 51 -12.64 -10.17 -13.70
CA LYS A 51 -13.55 -9.59 -12.70
C LYS A 51 -13.22 -10.00 -11.25
N ASN A 52 -12.71 -11.22 -11.05
CA ASN A 52 -12.42 -11.77 -9.71
C ASN A 52 -10.94 -11.60 -9.29
N VAL A 53 -10.18 -10.72 -9.95
CA VAL A 53 -8.88 -10.24 -9.49
C VAL A 53 -9.07 -8.85 -8.91
N ILE A 54 -8.78 -8.69 -7.62
CA ILE A 54 -8.93 -7.43 -6.89
C ILE A 54 -7.64 -7.05 -6.18
N THR A 55 -7.51 -5.80 -5.75
CA THR A 55 -6.41 -5.37 -4.88
C THR A 55 -6.70 -5.66 -3.42
N ALA A 56 -5.65 -5.65 -2.59
CA ALA A 56 -5.78 -5.70 -1.13
C ALA A 56 -6.65 -4.55 -0.57
N THR A 57 -6.58 -3.35 -1.15
CA THR A 57 -7.41 -2.21 -0.72
C THR A 57 -8.89 -2.40 -1.08
N GLU A 58 -9.20 -3.03 -2.21
CA GLU A 58 -10.56 -3.40 -2.57
C GLU A 58 -11.12 -4.50 -1.66
N LEU A 59 -10.29 -5.48 -1.28
CA LEU A 59 -10.65 -6.50 -0.29
C LEU A 59 -11.00 -5.84 1.06
N GLU A 60 -10.14 -4.93 1.53
CA GLU A 60 -10.36 -4.19 2.79
C GLU A 60 -11.66 -3.38 2.74
N LYS A 61 -11.96 -2.74 1.61
CA LYS A 61 -13.23 -2.04 1.40
C LYS A 61 -14.44 -2.98 1.44
N GLN A 62 -14.36 -4.17 0.85
CA GLN A 62 -15.45 -5.17 0.95
C GLN A 62 -15.68 -5.59 2.40
N ILE A 63 -14.60 -5.92 3.12
CA ILE A 63 -14.65 -6.29 4.54
C ILE A 63 -15.29 -5.16 5.35
N TYR A 64 -14.82 -3.92 5.19
CA TYR A 64 -15.32 -2.77 5.94
C TYR A 64 -16.80 -2.48 5.66
N THR A 65 -17.23 -2.56 4.39
CA THR A 65 -18.60 -2.16 4.01
C THR A 65 -19.64 -3.26 4.12
N LYS A 66 -19.24 -4.54 4.04
CA LYS A 66 -20.15 -5.69 4.01
C LYS A 66 -19.91 -6.72 5.10
N GLY A 67 -18.74 -6.72 5.75
CA GLY A 67 -18.34 -7.72 6.75
C GLY A 67 -17.96 -9.07 6.16
N TYR A 68 -17.97 -9.25 4.84
CA TYR A 68 -17.55 -10.48 4.16
C TYR A 68 -17.02 -10.20 2.76
N VAL A 69 -16.36 -11.20 2.19
CA VAL A 69 -15.71 -11.10 0.87
C VAL A 69 -16.48 -11.89 -0.17
N PHE A 70 -16.64 -11.29 -1.35
CA PHE A 70 -17.39 -11.86 -2.46
C PHE A 70 -16.69 -11.65 -3.81
N ARG A 71 -17.02 -12.55 -4.74
CA ARG A 71 -16.63 -12.47 -6.14
C ARG A 71 -17.33 -11.29 -6.82
N LEU A 72 -16.59 -10.41 -7.50
CA LEU A 72 -17.21 -9.27 -8.18
C LEU A 72 -18.08 -9.70 -9.37
N SER A 73 -17.76 -10.85 -9.99
CA SER A 73 -18.45 -11.39 -11.16
C SER A 73 -19.91 -11.75 -10.92
N ASP A 74 -20.22 -12.41 -9.81
CA ASP A 74 -21.55 -12.98 -9.50
C ASP A 74 -22.04 -12.65 -8.09
N LYS A 75 -21.28 -11.88 -7.31
CA LYS A 75 -21.57 -11.46 -5.93
C LYS A 75 -21.70 -12.61 -4.93
N LYS A 76 -21.28 -13.83 -5.30
CA LYS A 76 -21.25 -14.98 -4.38
C LYS A 76 -20.06 -14.87 -3.43
N ARG A 77 -20.20 -15.42 -2.22
CA ARG A 77 -19.11 -15.50 -1.24
C ARG A 77 -17.92 -16.25 -1.83
N ALA A 78 -16.72 -15.70 -1.67
CA ALA A 78 -15.48 -16.37 -2.05
C ALA A 78 -15.08 -17.35 -0.93
N LYS A 79 -14.92 -18.63 -1.27
CA LYS A 79 -14.55 -19.69 -0.32
C LYS A 79 -13.08 -20.09 -0.44
N LYS A 80 -12.47 -19.86 -1.60
CA LYS A 80 -11.06 -20.15 -1.87
C LYS A 80 -10.36 -18.90 -2.40
N ILE A 81 -9.47 -18.32 -1.62
CA ILE A 81 -8.87 -17.01 -1.87
C ILE A 81 -7.35 -17.14 -2.00
N ALA A 82 -6.79 -16.59 -3.06
CA ALA A 82 -5.35 -16.43 -3.21
C ALA A 82 -4.97 -14.98 -2.86
N ILE A 83 -3.91 -14.80 -2.07
CA ILE A 83 -3.27 -13.51 -1.82
C ILE A 83 -1.88 -13.56 -2.45
N ILE A 84 -1.58 -12.62 -3.34
CA ILE A 84 -0.35 -12.62 -4.13
C ILE A 84 0.52 -11.48 -3.62
N GLN A 85 1.70 -11.81 -3.10
CA GLN A 85 2.65 -10.85 -2.57
C GLN A 85 3.51 -10.21 -3.66
N CYS A 86 4.14 -9.08 -3.32
CA CYS A 86 5.09 -8.38 -4.17
C CYS A 86 4.52 -7.92 -5.52
N VAL A 87 3.22 -7.62 -5.61
CA VAL A 87 2.64 -7.10 -6.86
C VAL A 87 3.08 -5.65 -7.03
N GLY A 88 3.85 -5.36 -8.08
CA GLY A 88 4.40 -4.02 -8.27
C GLY A 88 5.67 -3.72 -7.45
N SER A 89 6.25 -4.72 -6.76
CA SER A 89 7.44 -4.54 -5.92
C SER A 89 8.44 -5.67 -6.14
N ARG A 90 9.73 -5.39 -5.94
CA ARG A 90 10.81 -6.37 -6.17
C ARG A 90 10.75 -6.97 -7.58
N ASP A 91 10.35 -6.15 -8.56
CA ASP A 91 10.15 -6.56 -9.95
C ASP A 91 10.87 -5.57 -10.87
N ARG A 92 12.00 -6.01 -11.41
CA ARG A 92 12.82 -5.22 -12.34
C ARG A 92 12.17 -5.06 -13.72
N SER A 93 11.25 -5.94 -14.09
CA SER A 93 10.60 -5.88 -15.42
C SER A 93 9.66 -4.68 -15.57
N ILE A 94 9.27 -4.07 -14.46
CA ILE A 94 8.40 -2.90 -14.37
C ILE A 94 9.09 -1.72 -13.66
N ASP A 95 10.42 -1.74 -13.63
CA ASP A 95 11.27 -0.71 -13.03
C ASP A 95 10.95 -0.38 -11.55
N ASN A 96 10.53 -1.39 -10.78
CA ASN A 96 10.37 -1.24 -9.33
C ASN A 96 11.09 -2.36 -8.57
N PRO A 97 12.42 -2.27 -8.40
CA PRO A 97 13.20 -3.27 -7.69
C PRO A 97 12.99 -3.24 -6.17
N ASN A 98 12.29 -2.24 -5.63
CA ASN A 98 12.20 -1.99 -4.20
C ASN A 98 11.13 -2.83 -3.51
N CYS A 99 11.31 -3.09 -2.21
CA CYS A 99 10.30 -3.71 -1.37
C CYS A 99 9.35 -2.64 -0.80
N SER A 100 8.04 -2.89 -0.85
CA SER A 100 7.04 -2.02 -0.24
C SER A 100 6.88 -2.18 1.28
N GLN A 101 7.68 -3.04 1.93
CA GLN A 101 7.78 -3.28 3.38
C GLN A 101 6.51 -3.83 4.07
N VAL A 102 5.32 -3.35 3.73
CA VAL A 102 4.07 -3.62 4.47
C VAL A 102 3.21 -4.73 3.86
N CYS A 103 3.47 -5.16 2.62
CA CYS A 103 2.63 -6.11 1.89
C CYS A 103 2.55 -7.51 2.52
N CYS A 104 3.66 -8.00 3.06
CA CYS A 104 3.66 -9.25 3.82
C CYS A 104 2.75 -9.14 5.05
N ALA A 105 2.85 -8.05 5.81
CA ALA A 105 2.06 -7.82 7.02
C ALA A 105 0.56 -7.74 6.71
N TYR A 106 0.15 -6.84 5.80
CA TYR A 106 -1.28 -6.66 5.55
C TYR A 106 -1.89 -7.87 4.83
N GLY A 107 -1.14 -8.59 4.00
CA GLY A 107 -1.63 -9.79 3.35
C GLY A 107 -1.93 -10.89 4.35
N MET A 108 -1.08 -11.07 5.37
CA MET A 108 -1.33 -12.00 6.47
C MET A 108 -2.45 -11.51 7.40
N LYS A 109 -2.53 -10.20 7.69
CA LYS A 109 -3.68 -9.59 8.40
C LYS A 109 -5.00 -9.97 7.72
N MET A 110 -5.06 -9.81 6.40
CA MET A 110 -6.25 -10.15 5.61
C MET A 110 -6.54 -11.65 5.63
N ALA A 111 -5.52 -12.50 5.49
CA ALA A 111 -5.68 -13.95 5.57
C ALA A 111 -6.23 -14.41 6.93
N ARG A 112 -5.65 -13.93 8.02
CA ARG A 112 -6.11 -14.18 9.39
C ARG A 112 -7.56 -13.73 9.57
N PHE A 113 -7.86 -12.49 9.18
CA PHE A 113 -9.22 -11.95 9.30
C PHE A 113 -10.24 -12.81 8.54
N LEU A 114 -9.92 -13.26 7.32
CA LEU A 114 -10.79 -14.15 6.54
C LEU A 114 -11.07 -15.46 7.29
N LYS A 115 -10.04 -16.06 7.91
CA LYS A 115 -10.18 -17.31 8.70
C LYS A 115 -10.94 -17.10 10.01
N GLU A 116 -10.82 -15.93 10.64
CA GLU A 116 -11.59 -15.56 11.84
C GLU A 116 -13.08 -15.36 11.52
N GLN A 117 -13.40 -14.83 10.33
CA GLN A 117 -14.79 -14.67 9.88
C GLN A 117 -15.44 -15.99 9.49
N ASP A 118 -14.70 -16.88 8.82
CA ASP A 118 -15.16 -18.22 8.45
C ASP A 118 -13.96 -19.17 8.34
N SER A 119 -13.83 -20.08 9.31
CA SER A 119 -12.71 -21.03 9.37
C SER A 119 -12.66 -22.00 8.18
N LYS A 120 -13.78 -22.16 7.45
CA LYS A 120 -13.88 -23.00 6.25
C LYS A 120 -13.33 -22.33 4.99
N VAL A 121 -13.03 -21.03 5.03
CA VAL A 121 -12.38 -20.35 3.90
C VAL A 121 -10.97 -20.90 3.73
N GLU A 122 -10.65 -21.35 2.53
CA GLU A 122 -9.32 -21.75 2.13
C GLU A 122 -8.54 -20.51 1.68
N VAL A 123 -7.46 -20.18 2.37
CA VAL A 123 -6.59 -19.05 2.00
C VAL A 123 -5.21 -19.58 1.60
N SER A 124 -4.69 -19.10 0.47
CA SER A 124 -3.32 -19.36 0.05
C SER A 124 -2.57 -18.05 -0.18
N ILE A 125 -1.38 -17.91 0.41
CA ILE A 125 -0.49 -16.77 0.22
C ILE A 125 0.66 -17.19 -0.70
N PHE A 126 0.75 -16.58 -1.88
CA PHE A 126 1.87 -16.72 -2.80
C PHE A 126 2.94 -15.67 -2.48
N TYR A 127 4.16 -16.10 -2.20
CA TYR A 127 5.24 -15.22 -1.75
C TYR A 127 6.61 -15.68 -2.23
N MET A 128 7.58 -14.75 -2.28
CA MET A 128 9.01 -15.08 -2.47
C MET A 128 9.68 -15.32 -1.13
N ASP A 129 9.63 -14.28 -0.27
CA ASP A 129 10.13 -14.26 1.09
C ASP A 129 9.11 -13.53 1.97
N ILE A 130 8.94 -14.00 3.20
CA ILE A 130 8.19 -13.25 4.22
C ILE A 130 9.18 -12.29 4.88
N GLN A 131 8.91 -10.99 4.78
CA GLN A 131 9.79 -9.95 5.31
C GLN A 131 9.30 -9.50 6.71
N PRO A 132 10.02 -9.85 7.79
CA PRO A 132 9.56 -9.61 9.15
C PRO A 132 9.89 -8.21 9.66
N PHE A 133 9.29 -7.19 9.04
CA PHE A 133 9.49 -5.80 9.44
C PHE A 133 8.69 -5.43 10.69
N GLY A 134 9.35 -4.76 11.64
CA GLY A 134 8.72 -4.19 12.82
C GLY A 134 8.65 -5.13 14.03
N LYS A 135 8.50 -4.53 15.21
CA LYS A 135 8.42 -5.27 16.48
C LYS A 135 7.17 -6.15 16.50
N GLY A 136 7.36 -7.44 16.79
CA GLY A 136 6.26 -8.39 16.96
C GLY A 136 5.79 -9.07 15.67
N PHE A 137 6.31 -8.71 14.49
CA PHE A 137 5.91 -9.36 13.25
C PHE A 137 6.17 -10.86 13.26
N THR A 138 7.35 -11.31 13.72
CA THR A 138 7.68 -12.74 13.76
C THR A 138 6.67 -13.53 14.60
N LYS A 139 6.26 -12.96 15.75
CA LYS A 139 5.22 -13.55 16.59
C LYS A 139 3.90 -13.63 15.84
N PHE A 140 3.48 -12.53 15.20
CA PHE A 140 2.26 -12.48 14.40
C PHE A 140 2.27 -13.49 13.23
N PHE A 141 3.41 -13.66 12.56
CA PHE A 141 3.57 -14.66 11.50
C PHE A 141 3.42 -16.08 12.04
N ASN A 142 4.06 -16.39 13.17
CA ASN A 142 3.96 -17.72 13.78
C ASN A 142 2.52 -18.02 14.23
N GLU A 143 1.83 -17.09 14.89
CA GLU A 143 0.40 -17.20 15.20
C GLU A 143 -0.42 -17.46 13.93
N CYS A 144 -0.21 -16.69 12.86
CA CYS A 144 -0.91 -16.89 11.59
C CYS A 144 -0.62 -18.25 10.93
N LYS A 145 0.53 -18.87 11.22
CA LYS A 145 0.94 -20.14 10.64
C LYS A 145 0.48 -21.34 11.47
N GLU A 146 0.47 -21.19 12.79
CA GLU A 146 0.15 -22.24 13.77
C GLU A 146 -1.35 -22.31 14.05
N ASP A 147 -2.00 -21.16 14.23
CA ASP A 147 -3.40 -21.08 14.68
C ASP A 147 -4.40 -21.05 13.53
N TYR A 148 -3.94 -20.71 12.32
CA TYR A 148 -4.77 -20.55 11.15
C TYR A 148 -4.26 -21.43 10.02
N ASP A 149 -5.11 -22.32 9.53
CA ASP A 149 -4.86 -23.17 8.35
C ASP A 149 -4.80 -22.31 7.06
N ILE A 150 -3.70 -21.56 6.93
CA ILE A 150 -3.33 -20.71 5.81
C ILE A 150 -2.19 -21.39 5.06
N GLN A 151 -2.38 -21.61 3.76
CA GLN A 151 -1.34 -22.22 2.95
C GLN A 151 -0.33 -21.18 2.47
N TYR A 152 0.93 -21.35 2.85
CA TYR A 152 2.03 -20.53 2.35
C TYR A 152 2.69 -21.22 1.16
N LEU A 153 2.58 -20.62 -0.03
CA LEU A 153 3.13 -21.11 -1.28
C LEU A 153 4.32 -20.24 -1.67
N ARG A 154 5.54 -20.75 -1.49
CA ARG A 154 6.77 -20.04 -1.84
C ARG A 154 6.99 -20.06 -3.35
N SER A 155 6.25 -19.23 -4.07
CA SER A 155 6.31 -19.11 -5.52
C SER A 155 5.71 -17.79 -5.97
N THR A 156 6.27 -17.22 -7.03
CA THR A 156 5.71 -16.06 -7.71
C THR A 156 4.83 -16.54 -8.87
N PRO A 157 3.53 -16.21 -8.91
CA PRO A 157 2.68 -16.55 -10.04
C PRO A 157 3.25 -16.01 -11.36
N SER A 158 3.26 -16.86 -12.38
CA SER A 158 3.63 -16.47 -13.75
C SER A 158 2.45 -15.91 -14.54
N GLN A 159 1.22 -16.34 -14.20
CA GLN A 159 0.01 -15.87 -14.85
C GLN A 159 -1.22 -16.08 -13.97
N ILE A 160 -2.14 -15.12 -14.02
CA ILE A 160 -3.48 -15.21 -13.41
C ILE A 160 -4.52 -15.01 -14.52
N SER A 161 -5.44 -15.96 -14.65
CA SER A 161 -6.51 -15.94 -15.66
C SER A 161 -7.84 -16.32 -15.02
N GLN A 162 -8.94 -15.92 -15.65
CA GLN A 162 -10.28 -16.29 -15.22
C GLN A 162 -10.96 -17.18 -16.26
N ASP A 163 -11.57 -18.27 -15.84
CA ASP A 163 -12.36 -19.13 -16.73
C ASP A 163 -13.79 -18.61 -16.94
N LYS A 164 -14.56 -19.33 -17.78
CA LYS A 164 -15.95 -18.98 -18.11
C LYS A 164 -16.89 -19.05 -16.90
N GLU A 165 -16.57 -19.84 -15.87
CA GLU A 165 -17.33 -19.97 -14.63
C GLU A 165 -16.92 -18.93 -13.57
N GLY A 166 -15.91 -18.11 -13.89
CA GLY A 166 -15.38 -17.08 -13.03
C GLY A 166 -14.40 -17.59 -11.97
N LYS A 167 -13.88 -18.82 -12.08
CA LYS A 167 -12.78 -19.27 -11.22
C LYS A 167 -11.47 -18.64 -11.70
N ILE A 168 -10.66 -18.22 -10.74
CA ILE A 168 -9.32 -17.72 -10.98
C ILE A 168 -8.35 -18.89 -11.04
N LYS A 169 -7.64 -19.03 -12.15
CA LYS A 169 -6.57 -20.00 -12.35
C LYS A 169 -5.22 -19.30 -12.22
N ILE A 170 -4.44 -19.73 -11.25
CA ILE A 170 -3.08 -19.26 -11.00
C ILE A 170 -2.08 -20.31 -11.46
N ARG A 171 -1.18 -19.92 -12.35
CA ARG A 171 -0.03 -20.73 -12.82
C ARG A 171 1.21 -20.31 -12.05
N TYR A 172 1.91 -21.26 -11.44
CA TYR A 172 3.10 -21.00 -10.62
C TYR A 172 4.07 -22.19 -10.69
N GLU A 173 5.33 -21.95 -10.36
CA GLU A 173 6.36 -22.99 -10.27
C GLU A 173 6.39 -23.55 -8.85
N ASP A 174 6.38 -24.88 -8.69
CA ASP A 174 6.54 -25.48 -7.38
C ASP A 174 8.01 -25.43 -6.93
N PRO A 175 8.33 -24.84 -5.77
CA PRO A 175 9.71 -24.71 -5.32
C PRO A 175 10.38 -26.06 -4.98
N GLN A 176 9.64 -27.16 -4.83
CA GLN A 176 10.20 -28.47 -4.49
C GLN A 176 10.79 -29.20 -5.69
N ASP A 177 10.11 -29.13 -6.84
CA ASP A 177 10.41 -29.95 -8.02
C ASP A 177 10.57 -29.13 -9.31
N GLY A 178 10.39 -27.80 -9.27
CA GLY A 178 10.48 -26.91 -10.42
C GLY A 178 9.35 -27.09 -11.44
N THR A 179 8.34 -27.90 -11.14
CA THR A 179 7.25 -28.15 -12.07
C THR A 179 6.24 -27.02 -12.07
N ILE A 180 5.67 -26.75 -13.24
CA ILE A 180 4.62 -25.76 -13.39
C ILE A 180 3.29 -26.35 -12.94
N LYS A 181 2.76 -25.84 -11.82
CA LYS A 181 1.46 -26.22 -11.27
C LYS A 181 0.39 -25.17 -11.58
N LYS A 182 -0.87 -25.60 -11.49
CA LYS A 182 -2.05 -24.77 -11.68
C LYS A 182 -2.98 -24.97 -10.49
N LYS A 183 -3.42 -23.89 -9.87
CA LYS A 183 -4.41 -23.94 -8.78
C LYS A 183 -5.56 -22.98 -9.05
N TYR A 184 -6.76 -23.40 -8.66
CA TYR A 184 -8.01 -22.67 -8.90
C TYR A 184 -8.54 -22.06 -7.61
N PHE A 185 -9.05 -20.84 -7.72
CA PHE A 185 -9.55 -20.00 -6.63
C PHE A 185 -10.86 -19.32 -7.05
N ASP A 186 -11.62 -18.84 -6.08
CA ASP A 186 -12.77 -17.97 -6.31
C ASP A 186 -12.36 -16.52 -6.56
N LEU A 187 -11.30 -16.08 -5.87
CA LEU A 187 -10.84 -14.70 -5.85
C LEU A 187 -9.31 -14.67 -5.73
N ALA A 188 -8.67 -13.78 -6.48
CA ALA A 188 -7.26 -13.43 -6.29
C ALA A 188 -7.15 -11.99 -5.80
N VAL A 189 -6.32 -11.80 -4.76
CA VAL A 189 -6.08 -10.52 -4.10
C VAL A 189 -4.63 -10.13 -4.32
N LEU A 190 -4.41 -8.98 -4.94
CA LEU A 190 -3.10 -8.45 -5.26
C LEU A 190 -2.61 -7.55 -4.11
N SER A 191 -1.53 -7.96 -3.45
CA SER A 191 -0.81 -7.12 -2.50
C SER A 191 0.09 -6.15 -3.26
N ILE A 192 -0.49 -5.00 -3.62
CA ILE A 192 0.15 -3.97 -4.44
C ILE A 192 1.18 -3.12 -3.67
N ALA A 193 2.12 -2.60 -4.45
CA ALA A 193 3.19 -1.75 -4.00
C ALA A 193 2.73 -0.35 -3.57
N LEU A 194 3.59 0.30 -2.80
CA LEU A 194 3.48 1.71 -2.43
C LEU A 194 4.41 2.50 -3.36
N ASN A 195 3.83 3.40 -4.15
CA ASN A 195 4.52 4.35 -5.02
C ASN A 195 4.60 5.74 -4.38
N PRO A 196 5.51 6.60 -4.84
CA PRO A 196 5.44 8.02 -4.52
C PRO A 196 4.10 8.61 -4.97
N GLY A 197 3.62 9.62 -4.26
CA GLY A 197 2.38 10.30 -4.65
C GLY A 197 2.52 10.96 -6.03
N THR A 198 1.47 10.94 -6.85
CA THR A 198 1.50 11.43 -8.25
C THR A 198 1.89 12.90 -8.39
N LYS A 199 1.72 13.68 -7.33
CA LYS A 199 2.06 15.11 -7.29
C LYS A 199 3.38 15.40 -6.58
N PHE A 200 4.07 14.37 -6.08
CA PHE A 200 5.27 14.55 -5.29
C PHE A 200 6.42 15.14 -6.11
N GLU A 201 6.63 14.67 -7.33
CA GLU A 201 7.69 15.18 -8.22
C GLU A 201 7.53 16.68 -8.48
N LYS A 202 6.33 17.12 -8.88
CA LYS A 202 6.01 18.54 -9.04
C LYS A 202 6.15 19.35 -7.75
N LEU A 203 5.80 18.76 -6.60
CA LEU A 203 6.00 19.41 -5.31
C LEU A 203 7.50 19.59 -5.02
N ALA A 204 8.30 18.56 -5.29
CA ALA A 204 9.74 18.57 -5.10
C ALA A 204 10.44 19.60 -6.00
N GLU A 205 10.02 19.70 -7.27
CA GLU A 205 10.47 20.77 -8.19
C GLU A 205 10.16 22.16 -7.64
N ASN A 206 8.93 22.40 -7.17
CA ASN A 206 8.54 23.71 -6.62
C ASN A 206 9.28 24.08 -5.34
N LEU A 207 9.71 23.08 -4.57
CA LEU A 207 10.44 23.24 -3.32
C LEU A 207 11.96 23.12 -3.50
N ASP A 208 12.45 22.83 -4.71
CA ASP A 208 13.85 22.57 -5.04
C ASP A 208 14.51 21.49 -4.16
N ILE A 209 13.80 20.39 -3.88
CA ILE A 209 14.30 19.27 -3.08
C ILE A 209 14.68 18.05 -3.92
N TRP A 210 15.62 17.25 -3.44
CA TRP A 210 16.09 16.03 -4.11
C TRP A 210 15.07 14.89 -4.02
N ILE A 211 15.08 14.04 -5.05
CA ILE A 211 14.23 12.85 -5.19
C ILE A 211 15.14 11.67 -5.53
N LYS A 212 14.83 10.51 -4.93
CA LYS A 212 15.46 9.21 -5.24
C LYS A 212 15.09 8.75 -6.64
N ASP A 213 15.87 7.83 -7.19
CA ASP A 213 15.50 7.08 -8.42
C ASP A 213 14.12 6.39 -8.29
N SER A 214 13.72 6.03 -7.06
CA SER A 214 12.41 5.47 -6.75
C SER A 214 11.24 6.48 -6.72
N GLY A 215 11.52 7.77 -6.94
CA GLY A 215 10.56 8.87 -6.95
C GLY A 215 10.15 9.37 -5.55
N PHE A 216 10.67 8.79 -4.47
CA PHE A 216 10.44 9.27 -3.10
C PHE A 216 11.43 10.37 -2.68
N CYS A 217 11.09 11.13 -1.63
CA CYS A 217 11.95 12.15 -1.06
C CYS A 217 13.35 11.60 -0.71
N GLU A 218 14.39 12.29 -1.19
CA GLU A 218 15.78 12.02 -0.85
C GLU A 218 16.20 12.86 0.37
N SER A 219 17.01 12.26 1.26
CA SER A 219 17.67 12.97 2.34
C SER A 219 19.14 13.14 1.97
N PRO A 220 19.78 14.28 2.27
CA PRO A 220 21.21 14.47 2.02
C PRO A 220 22.11 13.57 2.89
N ASP A 221 21.57 13.05 3.98
CA ASP A 221 22.26 12.16 4.91
C ASP A 221 21.34 10.98 5.28
N SER A 222 21.82 9.76 5.09
CA SER A 222 21.09 8.53 5.39
C SER A 222 20.76 8.40 6.89
N MET A 223 21.49 9.10 7.76
CA MET A 223 21.24 9.15 9.20
C MET A 223 20.26 10.26 9.60
N GLN A 224 19.99 11.24 8.73
CA GLN A 224 19.10 12.38 9.01
C GLN A 224 17.86 12.35 8.11
N VAL A 225 17.17 11.21 8.11
CA VAL A 225 16.06 10.90 7.19
C VAL A 225 14.94 11.95 7.14
N ILE A 226 14.79 12.77 8.19
CA ILE A 226 13.79 13.83 8.30
C ILE A 226 14.12 15.06 7.44
N LYS A 227 15.40 15.36 7.23
CA LYS A 227 15.81 16.57 6.53
C LYS A 227 15.78 16.33 5.03
N THR A 228 15.44 17.38 4.29
CA THR A 228 15.59 17.40 2.83
C THR A 228 16.90 18.09 2.45
N SER A 229 17.19 18.18 1.15
CA SER A 229 18.31 18.98 0.64
C SER A 229 18.15 20.48 0.90
N GLN A 230 16.92 20.95 1.20
CA GLN A 230 16.64 22.35 1.47
C GLN A 230 16.46 22.63 2.96
N LYS A 231 17.13 23.68 3.42
CA LYS A 231 17.08 24.10 4.82
C LYS A 231 15.68 24.64 5.17
N GLY A 232 15.12 24.16 6.28
CA GLY A 232 13.77 24.53 6.72
C GLY A 232 12.66 23.70 6.07
N ILE A 233 13.01 22.77 5.17
CA ILE A 233 12.07 21.81 4.58
C ILE A 233 12.40 20.42 5.12
N PHE A 234 11.38 19.79 5.70
CA PHE A 234 11.45 18.47 6.34
C PHE A 234 10.47 17.52 5.67
N ALA A 235 10.71 16.22 5.78
CA ALA A 235 9.83 15.18 5.28
C ALA A 235 9.41 14.23 6.40
N ALA A 236 8.21 13.69 6.28
CA ALA A 236 7.65 12.74 7.24
C ALA A 236 6.73 11.71 6.58
N GLY A 237 6.80 10.47 7.05
CA GLY A 237 5.93 9.38 6.63
C GLY A 237 6.37 8.76 5.31
N THR A 238 5.40 8.24 4.56
CA THR A 238 5.66 7.41 3.38
C THR A 238 6.14 8.18 2.15
N CYS A 239 6.14 9.52 2.17
CA CYS A 239 6.76 10.30 1.08
C CYS A 239 8.28 10.10 1.01
N GLN A 240 8.92 9.59 2.07
CA GLN A 240 10.35 9.21 2.11
C GLN A 240 10.61 7.78 1.62
N GLY A 241 9.55 7.00 1.40
CA GLY A 241 9.60 5.58 1.06
C GLY A 241 8.57 4.75 1.84
N PRO A 242 8.28 3.52 1.39
CA PRO A 242 7.32 2.63 2.06
C PRO A 242 7.68 2.41 3.54
N LYS A 243 6.68 2.36 4.41
CA LYS A 243 6.82 2.12 5.86
C LYS A 243 5.48 1.82 6.52
N GLY A 244 5.51 1.18 7.70
CA GLY A 244 4.31 0.87 8.49
C GLY A 244 3.77 2.07 9.27
N ILE A 245 2.55 1.96 9.78
CA ILE A 245 1.88 3.05 10.52
C ILE A 245 2.68 3.48 11.76
N SER A 246 3.12 2.54 12.59
CA SER A 246 3.90 2.86 13.80
C SER A 246 5.22 3.55 13.48
N GLU A 247 5.85 3.19 12.36
CA GLU A 247 7.06 3.83 11.87
C GLU A 247 6.77 5.25 11.34
N CYS A 248 5.66 5.45 10.63
CA CYS A 248 5.19 6.80 10.26
C CYS A 248 4.97 7.71 11.47
N ILE A 249 4.37 7.19 12.54
CA ILE A 249 4.10 7.97 13.76
C ILE A 249 5.42 8.42 14.39
N ALA A 250 6.35 7.49 14.65
CA ALA A 250 7.65 7.82 15.22
C ALA A 250 8.45 8.78 14.33
N ASN A 251 8.36 8.60 13.00
CA ASN A 251 9.00 9.48 12.04
C ASN A 251 8.39 10.90 12.03
N ALA A 252 7.08 11.03 12.17
CA ALA A 252 6.40 12.33 12.28
C ALA A 252 6.73 13.04 13.60
N GLU A 253 6.84 12.31 14.72
CA GLU A 253 7.29 12.85 15.99
C GLU A 253 8.72 13.42 15.90
N ASN A 254 9.62 12.69 15.23
CA ASN A 254 10.98 13.16 14.96
C ASN A 254 10.97 14.42 14.05
N ALA A 255 10.12 14.45 13.02
CA ALA A 255 9.94 15.64 12.19
C ALA A 255 9.52 16.88 12.98
N ALA A 256 8.57 16.72 13.91
CA ALA A 256 8.16 17.82 14.79
C ALA A 256 9.31 18.32 15.67
N LEU A 257 10.13 17.41 16.22
CA LEU A 257 11.30 17.78 17.02
C LEU A 257 12.34 18.54 16.19
N GLU A 258 12.69 18.06 15.00
CA GLU A 258 13.65 18.72 14.11
C GLU A 258 13.19 20.12 13.69
N VAL A 259 11.88 20.30 13.44
CA VAL A 259 11.29 21.62 13.20
C VAL A 259 11.46 22.52 14.41
N ILE A 260 11.16 22.05 15.63
CA ILE A 260 11.32 22.83 16.86
C ILE A 260 12.78 23.27 17.04
N LEU A 261 13.73 22.35 16.85
CA LEU A 261 15.16 22.65 16.95
C LEU A 261 15.57 23.70 15.91
N PHE A 262 15.13 23.54 14.67
CA PHE A 262 15.38 24.51 13.61
C PHE A 262 14.82 25.90 13.94
N LEU A 263 13.57 26.01 14.39
CA LEU A 263 12.96 27.29 14.77
C LEU A 263 13.69 27.97 15.93
N LYS A 264 14.21 27.21 16.91
CA LYS A 264 15.06 27.76 17.97
C LYS A 264 16.36 28.37 17.43
N THR A 265 16.96 27.76 16.41
CA THR A 265 18.18 28.32 15.80
C THR A 265 17.94 29.64 15.06
N LEU A 266 16.71 29.89 14.59
CA LEU A 266 16.35 31.16 13.98
C LEU A 266 16.17 32.26 15.03
N LYS A 267 15.50 31.95 16.15
CA LYS A 267 15.32 32.89 17.27
C LYS A 267 16.63 33.37 17.91
N ASN A 268 17.67 32.55 17.91
CA ASN A 268 18.97 32.91 18.47
C ASN A 268 19.84 33.74 17.51
N LYS A 269 19.36 34.03 16.30
CA LYS A 269 20.07 34.83 15.29
C LYS A 269 19.49 36.24 15.11
N GLU A 270 18.34 36.51 15.72
CA GLU A 270 17.73 37.84 15.87
C GLU A 270 18.15 38.46 17.21
#